data_AF-N1VCI5-F1
#
_entry.id   AF-N1VCI5-F1
#
_cell.length_a   1.000
_cell.length_b   1.000
_cell.length_c   1.000
_cell.angle_alpha   90.00
_cell.angle_beta   90.00
_cell.angle_gamma   90.00
#
_symmetry.space_group_name_H-M   'P 1'
#
loop_
_entity.id
_entity.type
_entity.pdbx_description
1 polymer ?
#
loop_
_entity_poly.entity_id
_entity_poly.type
_entity_poly.pdbx_seq_one_letter_code
_entity_poly.pdbx_strand_id
1 'polypeptide(L)'
;MKRADQEYAVQLYTWRLRDYAESAQFRRMAQRIHRYTESADYIEWANLLCSIALVETNERRLLIRGVEWTFHVLAFGRSGLTLGPFQLRNSPWKLSSAIERLILLARRRQIGPELADLNLSNFAKLWYGHDFVETGSALSYPAALKIAASVVATP
;
A
#
# COMPACT_ATOMS: atom_id res chain seq x y z
N MET A 1 7.43 -15.15 19.85
CA MET A 1 6.84 -15.91 18.73
C MET A 1 7.87 -16.93 18.27
N LYS A 2 7.53 -18.21 18.14
CA LYS A 2 8.49 -19.22 17.66
C LYS A 2 8.67 -19.03 16.15
N ARG A 3 9.83 -19.39 15.58
CA ARG A 3 10.10 -19.25 14.12
C ARG A 3 8.99 -19.88 13.25
N ALA A 4 8.47 -21.03 13.68
CA ALA A 4 7.37 -21.73 13.02
C ALA A 4 6.07 -20.91 12.95
N ASP A 5 5.74 -20.16 14.01
CA ASP A 5 4.53 -19.32 14.05
C ASP A 5 4.65 -18.15 13.06
N GLN A 6 5.87 -17.63 12.88
CA GLN A 6 6.16 -16.55 11.94
C GLN A 6 6.07 -17.01 10.48
N GLU A 7 6.64 -18.18 10.17
CA GLU A 7 6.56 -18.78 8.84
C GLU A 7 5.10 -19.07 8.45
N TYR A 8 4.33 -19.63 9.39
CA TYR A 8 2.90 -19.88 9.17
C TYR A 8 2.13 -18.58 8.93
N ALA A 9 2.39 -17.51 9.71
CA ALA A 9 1.76 -16.22 9.51
C ALA A 9 2.07 -15.62 8.13
N VAL A 10 3.32 -15.71 7.67
CA VAL A 10 3.73 -15.24 6.33
C VAL A 10 3.03 -16.05 5.23
N GLN A 11 2.96 -17.37 5.35
CA GLN A 11 2.29 -18.22 4.36
C GLN A 11 0.79 -17.91 4.26
N LEU A 12 0.11 -17.82 5.41
CA LEU A 12 -1.32 -17.50 5.47
C LEU A 12 -1.60 -16.11 4.89
N TYR A 13 -0.76 -15.13 5.22
CA TYR A 13 -0.87 -13.77 4.69
C TYR A 13 -0.68 -13.73 3.17
N THR A 14 0.35 -14.43 2.68
CA THR A 14 0.63 -14.56 1.24
C THR A 14 -0.56 -15.15 0.49
N TRP A 15 -1.15 -16.23 1.04
CA TRP A 15 -2.33 -16.86 0.44
C TRP A 15 -3.52 -15.91 0.38
N ARG A 16 -3.80 -15.16 1.46
CA ARG A 16 -4.87 -14.15 1.48
C ARG A 16 -4.66 -13.05 0.44
N LEU A 17 -3.43 -12.55 0.32
CA LEU A 17 -3.12 -11.53 -0.69
C LEU A 17 -3.28 -12.04 -2.11
N ARG A 18 -2.90 -13.30 -2.39
CA ARG A 18 -3.13 -13.93 -3.71
C ARG A 18 -4.61 -14.05 -4.03
N ASP A 19 -5.39 -14.63 -3.12
CA ASP A 19 -6.84 -14.78 -3.28
C ASP A 19 -7.52 -13.42 -3.52
N TYR A 20 -7.16 -12.40 -2.74
CA TYR A 20 -7.71 -11.07 -2.92
C TYR A 20 -7.21 -10.38 -4.21
N ALA A 21 -5.98 -10.64 -4.66
CA ALA A 21 -5.47 -10.11 -5.93
C ALA A 21 -6.27 -10.63 -7.15
N GLU A 22 -6.79 -11.86 -7.07
CA GLU A 22 -7.65 -12.44 -8.12
C GLU A 22 -9.07 -11.86 -8.12
N SER A 23 -9.47 -11.18 -7.04
CA SER A 23 -10.81 -10.59 -6.93
C SER A 23 -11.09 -9.55 -8.04
N ALA A 24 -12.34 -9.50 -8.51
CA ALA A 24 -12.77 -8.51 -9.50
C ALA A 24 -12.67 -7.06 -8.97
N GLN A 25 -12.70 -6.88 -7.65
CA GLN A 25 -12.51 -5.58 -7.01
C GLN A 25 -11.07 -5.11 -7.18
N PHE A 26 -10.10 -5.93 -6.79
CA PHE A 26 -8.69 -5.56 -6.90
C PHE A 26 -8.27 -5.39 -8.36
N ARG A 27 -8.66 -6.30 -9.26
CA ARG A 27 -8.33 -6.20 -10.70
C ARG A 27 -8.79 -4.88 -11.33
N ARG A 28 -10.00 -4.40 -11.00
CA ARG A 28 -10.50 -3.09 -11.47
C ARG A 28 -9.65 -1.92 -10.95
N MET A 29 -9.21 -2.01 -9.70
CA MET A 29 -8.35 -0.98 -9.10
C MET A 29 -6.96 -1.00 -9.72
N ALA A 30 -6.34 -2.17 -9.86
CA ALA A 30 -5.04 -2.35 -10.50
C ALA A 30 -5.06 -1.82 -11.95
N GLN A 31 -6.09 -2.16 -12.74
CA GLN A 31 -6.26 -1.62 -14.09
C GLN A 31 -6.35 -0.09 -14.11
N ARG A 32 -7.04 0.50 -13.13
CA ARG A 32 -7.14 1.96 -13.02
C ARG A 32 -5.79 2.61 -12.68
N ILE A 33 -4.99 1.96 -11.83
CA ILE A 33 -3.62 2.37 -11.52
C ILE A 33 -2.78 2.31 -12.79
N HIS A 34 -2.76 1.17 -13.49
CA HIS A 34 -1.99 0.97 -14.73
C HIS A 34 -2.32 2.02 -15.80
N ARG A 35 -3.62 2.21 -16.10
CA ARG A 35 -4.04 3.21 -17.10
C ARG A 35 -3.60 4.62 -16.72
N TYR A 36 -3.69 4.96 -15.43
CA TYR A 36 -3.25 6.27 -14.97
C TYR A 36 -1.74 6.44 -15.10
N THR A 37 -0.96 5.49 -14.59
CA THR A 37 0.50 5.53 -14.66
C THR A 37 1.02 5.55 -16.08
N GLU A 38 0.35 4.84 -17.00
CA GLU A 38 0.66 4.89 -18.42
C GLU A 38 0.36 6.27 -19.01
N SER A 39 -0.82 6.84 -18.72
CA SER A 39 -1.20 8.17 -19.22
C SER A 39 -0.34 9.31 -18.68
N ALA A 40 0.25 9.14 -17.50
CA ALA A 40 1.01 10.16 -16.78
C ALA A 40 2.54 9.95 -16.85
N ASP A 41 3.01 9.01 -17.67
CA ASP A 41 4.44 8.67 -17.84
C ASP A 41 5.13 8.26 -16.51
N TYR A 42 4.42 7.43 -15.73
CA TYR A 42 4.85 6.84 -14.45
C TYR A 42 4.76 5.30 -14.47
N ILE A 43 4.92 4.67 -15.63
CA ILE A 43 4.72 3.23 -15.84
C ILE A 43 5.54 2.40 -14.84
N GLU A 44 6.75 2.87 -14.53
CA GLU A 44 7.66 2.21 -13.60
C GLU A 44 7.10 2.08 -12.17
N TRP A 45 6.16 2.96 -11.78
CA TRP A 45 5.54 2.95 -10.46
C TRP A 45 4.37 1.97 -10.34
N ALA A 46 3.82 1.48 -11.44
CA ALA A 46 2.54 0.76 -11.44
C ALA A 46 2.54 -0.44 -10.48
N ASN A 47 3.60 -1.27 -10.50
CA ASN A 47 3.69 -2.46 -9.66
C ASN A 47 3.81 -2.11 -8.17
N LEU A 48 4.59 -1.07 -7.84
CA LEU A 48 4.71 -0.59 -6.46
C LEU A 48 3.36 -0.04 -5.95
N LEU A 49 2.68 0.76 -6.77
CA LEU A 49 1.36 1.31 -6.44
C LEU A 49 0.30 0.22 -6.29
N CYS A 50 0.30 -0.80 -7.15
CA CYS A 50 -0.55 -1.99 -7.03
C CYS A 50 -0.24 -2.78 -5.75
N SER A 51 1.03 -2.91 -5.36
CA SER A 51 1.43 -3.60 -4.13
C SER A 51 0.91 -2.87 -2.89
N ILE A 52 1.04 -1.55 -2.85
CA ILE A 52 0.47 -0.71 -1.78
C ILE A 52 -1.04 -0.88 -1.73
N ALA A 53 -1.71 -0.78 -2.88
CA ALA A 53 -3.15 -0.92 -2.96
C ALA A 53 -3.62 -2.31 -2.48
N LEU A 54 -2.84 -3.36 -2.75
CA LEU A 54 -3.13 -4.73 -2.33
C LEU A 54 -3.08 -4.86 -0.80
N VAL A 55 -2.00 -4.39 -0.17
CA VAL A 55 -1.87 -4.39 1.31
C VAL A 55 -3.01 -3.59 1.95
N GLU A 56 -3.20 -2.34 1.50
CA GLU A 56 -4.14 -1.40 2.12
C GLU A 56 -5.60 -1.84 2.00
N THR A 57 -5.96 -2.55 0.92
CA THR A 57 -7.35 -2.97 0.71
C THR A 57 -7.64 -4.39 1.22
N ASN A 58 -6.62 -5.23 1.43
CA ASN A 58 -6.76 -6.52 2.12
C ASN A 58 -6.90 -6.36 3.64
N GLU A 59 -6.09 -5.51 4.27
CA GLU A 59 -5.97 -5.46 5.74
C GLU A 59 -7.07 -4.65 6.46
N ARG A 60 -7.66 -3.63 5.83
CA ARG A 60 -8.51 -2.68 6.59
C ARG A 60 -9.98 -3.10 6.67
N ARG A 61 -10.45 -3.50 7.86
CA ARG A 61 -11.89 -3.61 8.19
C ARG A 61 -12.61 -2.27 7.96
N LEU A 62 -13.78 -2.29 7.29
CA LEU A 62 -14.61 -1.12 6.94
C LEU A 62 -14.83 -0.12 8.09
N LEU A 63 -14.99 -0.60 9.32
CA LEU A 63 -15.30 0.23 10.49
C LEU A 63 -14.13 1.10 10.95
N ILE A 64 -12.89 0.59 10.88
CA ILE A 64 -11.69 1.35 11.26
C ILE A 64 -11.48 2.50 10.27
N ARG A 65 -11.85 2.31 8.98
CA ARG A 65 -11.80 3.32 7.92
C ARG A 65 -12.64 4.57 8.22
N GLY A 66 -13.81 4.39 8.84
CA GLY A 66 -14.72 5.51 9.16
C GLY A 66 -14.19 6.39 10.28
N VAL A 67 -13.55 5.79 11.29
CA VAL A 67 -13.02 6.49 12.46
C VAL A 67 -11.78 7.29 12.08
N GLU A 68 -10.85 6.68 11.34
CA GLU A 68 -9.63 7.34 10.88
C GLU A 68 -9.92 8.51 9.92
N TRP A 69 -10.89 8.35 9.02
CA TRP A 69 -11.36 9.42 8.12
C TRP A 69 -11.90 10.63 8.91
N THR A 70 -12.74 10.37 9.91
CA THR A 70 -13.34 11.41 10.75
C THR A 70 -12.27 12.18 11.51
N PHE A 71 -11.29 11.48 12.08
CA PHE A 71 -10.18 12.11 12.78
C PHE A 71 -9.26 12.90 11.84
N HIS A 72 -8.93 12.39 10.65
CA HIS A 72 -8.00 13.08 9.77
C HIS A 72 -8.59 14.37 9.18
N VAL A 73 -9.90 14.37 8.84
CA VAL A 73 -10.63 15.57 8.40
C VAL A 73 -10.74 16.61 9.52
N LEU A 74 -10.94 16.18 10.76
CA LEU A 74 -11.11 17.08 11.90
C LEU A 74 -9.79 17.59 12.50
N ALA A 75 -8.69 16.83 12.41
CA ALA A 75 -7.49 17.10 13.21
C ALA A 75 -6.27 17.64 12.44
N PHE A 76 -6.05 17.32 11.15
CA PHE A 76 -4.74 17.60 10.52
C PHE A 76 -4.80 17.96 9.04
N GLY A 77 -4.79 19.28 8.76
CA GLY A 77 -4.43 19.83 7.45
C GLY A 77 -2.93 19.98 7.19
N ARG A 78 -2.02 19.43 8.03
CA ARG A 78 -0.60 19.88 8.04
C ARG A 78 0.53 18.85 8.16
N SER A 79 0.34 17.53 8.22
CA SER A 79 1.51 16.65 8.39
C SER A 79 1.28 15.21 7.93
N GLY A 80 2.14 14.75 7.01
CA GLY A 80 2.31 13.35 6.62
C GLY A 80 1.17 12.82 5.75
N LEU A 81 1.50 12.23 4.59
CA LEU A 81 0.56 11.36 3.90
C LEU A 81 0.20 10.22 4.87
N THR A 82 -0.99 10.23 5.47
CA THR A 82 -1.52 9.03 6.12
C THR A 82 -2.94 8.77 5.62
N LEU A 83 -3.27 7.48 5.55
CA LEU A 83 -4.57 6.88 5.19
C LEU A 83 -4.88 6.61 3.70
N GLY A 84 -3.90 6.12 2.93
CA GLY A 84 -4.20 5.34 1.71
C GLY A 84 -4.82 6.13 0.52
N PRO A 85 -4.04 6.58 -0.47
CA PRO A 85 -4.45 7.40 -1.61
C PRO A 85 -5.36 6.64 -2.58
N PHE A 86 -5.33 5.32 -2.47
CA PHE A 86 -6.09 4.38 -3.29
C PHE A 86 -7.51 4.14 -2.75
N GLN A 87 -7.90 4.75 -1.62
CA GLN A 87 -9.18 4.49 -0.97
C GLN A 87 -10.34 5.34 -1.52
N LEU A 88 -11.24 4.70 -2.27
CA LEU A 88 -12.66 5.05 -2.46
C LEU A 88 -13.05 6.36 -3.19
N ARG A 89 -14.28 6.34 -3.73
CA ARG A 89 -15.00 7.40 -4.46
C ARG A 89 -15.01 8.77 -3.75
N ASN A 90 -14.72 8.78 -2.44
CA ASN A 90 -14.77 9.95 -1.55
C ASN A 90 -13.44 10.19 -0.78
N SER A 91 -12.29 9.63 -1.22
CA SER A 91 -11.00 10.06 -0.66
C SER A 91 -10.86 11.58 -0.81
N PRO A 92 -10.25 12.28 0.16
CA PRO A 92 -10.01 13.72 0.06
C PRO A 92 -9.22 14.05 -1.21
N TRP A 93 -8.46 13.10 -1.74
CA TRP A 93 -7.68 13.24 -2.96
C TRP A 93 -8.22 12.34 -4.08
N LYS A 94 -8.29 12.90 -5.30
CA LYS A 94 -8.44 12.09 -6.51
C LYS A 94 -7.26 11.13 -6.60
N LEU A 95 -7.51 9.90 -7.04
CA LEU A 95 -6.48 8.88 -7.26
C LEU A 95 -5.24 9.45 -7.97
N SER A 96 -5.45 10.25 -9.01
CA SER A 96 -4.39 10.92 -9.78
C SER A 96 -3.49 11.81 -8.92
N SER A 97 -4.10 12.77 -8.22
CA SER A 97 -3.40 13.69 -7.32
C SER A 97 -2.66 12.96 -6.19
N ALA A 98 -3.21 11.84 -5.77
CA ALA A 98 -2.68 11.04 -4.69
C ALA A 98 -1.45 10.24 -5.15
N ILE A 99 -1.50 9.67 -6.36
CA ILE A 99 -0.34 9.05 -7.03
C ILE A 99 0.75 10.09 -7.31
N GLU A 100 0.42 11.25 -7.89
CA GLU A 100 1.38 12.32 -8.17
C GLU A 100 2.12 12.78 -6.92
N ARG A 101 1.38 13.07 -5.84
CA ARG A 101 1.97 13.50 -4.56
C ARG A 101 2.89 12.45 -3.99
N LEU A 102 2.50 11.19 -4.08
CA LEU A 102 3.32 10.08 -3.61
C LEU A 102 4.62 9.97 -4.40
N ILE A 103 4.55 9.99 -5.73
CA ILE A 103 5.74 9.94 -6.61
C ILE A 103 6.65 11.13 -6.36
N LEU A 104 6.09 12.34 -6.26
CA LEU A 104 6.86 13.56 -5.94
C LEU A 104 7.56 13.44 -4.60
N LEU A 105 6.89 12.91 -3.57
CA LEU A 105 7.49 12.72 -2.26
C LEU A 105 8.61 11.67 -2.29
N ALA A 106 8.37 10.53 -2.97
CA ALA A 106 9.36 9.47 -3.10
C ALA A 106 10.61 9.95 -3.85
N ARG A 107 10.43 10.66 -4.98
CA ARG A 107 11.53 11.29 -5.73
C ARG A 107 12.31 12.30 -4.89
N ARG A 108 11.64 13.15 -4.10
CA ARG A 108 12.31 14.07 -3.15
C ARG A 108 13.16 13.36 -2.10
N ARG A 109 12.79 12.12 -1.75
CA ARG A 109 13.51 11.26 -0.81
C ARG A 109 14.49 10.31 -1.50
N GLN A 110 14.69 10.44 -2.82
CA GLN A 110 15.53 9.57 -3.62
C GLN A 110 15.14 8.08 -3.51
N ILE A 111 13.85 7.81 -3.33
CA ILE A 111 13.30 6.46 -3.33
C ILE A 111 12.75 6.19 -4.72
N GLY A 112 13.33 5.20 -5.39
CA GLY A 112 12.89 4.79 -6.72
C GLY A 112 11.73 3.78 -6.68
N PRO A 113 11.16 3.47 -7.85
CA PRO A 113 10.03 2.56 -8.03
C PRO A 113 10.40 1.06 -7.90
N GLU A 114 11.69 0.75 -7.77
CA GLU A 114 12.20 -0.61 -7.84
C GLU A 114 11.66 -1.44 -6.68
N LEU A 115 11.26 -2.68 -6.96
CA LEU A 115 10.78 -3.64 -5.96
C LEU A 115 11.93 -4.30 -5.18
N ALA A 116 13.09 -3.64 -5.11
CA ALA A 116 14.22 -4.09 -4.33
C ALA A 116 13.92 -3.93 -2.82
N ASP A 117 14.37 -4.89 -2.02
CA ASP A 117 14.08 -4.96 -0.58
C ASP A 117 14.35 -3.67 0.20
N LEU A 118 15.47 -3.00 -0.13
CA LEU A 118 15.86 -1.75 0.51
C LEU A 118 14.91 -0.60 0.12
N ASN A 119 14.54 -0.51 -1.16
CA ASN A 119 13.62 0.53 -1.65
C ASN A 119 12.22 0.30 -1.11
N LEU A 120 11.73 -0.94 -1.09
CA LEU A 120 10.44 -1.28 -0.46
C LEU A 120 10.41 -0.93 1.02
N SER A 121 11.51 -1.17 1.75
CA SER A 121 11.58 -0.84 3.18
C SER A 121 11.62 0.67 3.43
N ASN A 122 12.42 1.41 2.65
CA ASN A 122 12.48 2.87 2.72
C ASN A 122 11.15 3.50 2.32
N PHE A 123 10.50 2.96 1.31
CA PHE A 123 9.19 3.39 0.86
C PHE A 123 8.12 3.10 1.91
N ALA A 124 8.09 1.89 2.48
CA ALA A 124 7.18 1.52 3.56
C ALA A 124 7.29 2.47 4.76
N LYS A 125 8.51 2.87 5.14
CA LYS A 125 8.74 3.88 6.18
C LYS A 125 8.22 5.25 5.78
N LEU A 126 8.49 5.69 4.55
CA LEU A 126 7.96 6.95 4.03
C LEU A 126 6.42 6.95 4.01
N TRP A 127 5.84 5.81 3.69
CA TRP A 127 4.42 5.58 3.51
C TRP A 127 3.65 5.51 4.83
N TYR A 128 4.12 4.66 5.72
CA TYR A 128 3.42 4.28 6.95
C TYR A 128 3.92 5.07 8.17
N GLY A 129 5.06 5.76 8.05
CA GLY A 129 5.68 6.54 9.11
C GLY A 129 6.58 5.73 10.05
N HIS A 130 6.50 4.40 10.03
CA HIS A 130 7.32 3.51 10.86
C HIS A 130 7.50 2.10 10.26
N ASP A 131 8.39 1.30 10.85
CA ASP A 131 8.72 -0.07 10.42
C ASP A 131 8.46 -1.16 11.47
N PHE A 132 8.00 -0.80 12.67
CA PHE A 132 7.66 -1.76 13.70
C PHE A 132 6.33 -2.48 13.42
N VAL A 133 6.12 -3.63 14.07
CA VAL A 133 4.87 -4.39 14.03
C VAL A 133 3.86 -3.71 14.95
N GLU A 134 2.69 -3.35 14.42
CA GLU A 134 1.61 -2.80 15.23
C GLU A 134 1.06 -3.83 16.22
N THR A 135 0.58 -3.36 17.37
CA THR A 135 -0.07 -4.20 18.37
C THR A 135 -1.25 -4.94 17.75
N GLY A 136 -1.19 -6.28 17.74
CA GLY A 136 -2.24 -7.13 17.17
C GLY A 136 -2.03 -7.49 15.68
N SER A 137 -1.02 -6.95 15.02
CA SER A 137 -0.59 -7.42 13.70
C SER A 137 0.44 -8.54 13.81
N ALA A 138 0.41 -9.49 12.87
CA ALA A 138 1.43 -10.53 12.75
C ALA A 138 2.67 -10.07 11.97
N LEU A 139 2.55 -9.01 11.17
CA LEU A 139 3.58 -8.53 10.25
C LEU A 139 3.72 -7.00 10.34
N SER A 140 4.93 -6.49 10.11
CA SER A 140 5.14 -5.06 9.91
C SER A 140 4.72 -4.65 8.49
N TYR A 141 4.38 -3.38 8.29
CA TYR A 141 4.01 -2.87 6.98
C TYR A 141 5.09 -3.11 5.90
N PRO A 142 6.41 -2.91 6.16
CA PRO A 142 7.45 -3.29 5.21
C PRO A 142 7.42 -4.78 4.83
N ALA A 143 7.16 -5.68 5.78
CA ALA A 143 7.06 -7.12 5.51
C ALA A 143 5.83 -7.44 4.65
N ALA A 144 4.68 -6.86 4.98
CA ALA A 144 3.46 -6.98 4.18
C ALA A 144 3.65 -6.47 2.74
N LEU A 145 4.32 -5.32 2.57
CA LEU A 145 4.58 -4.74 1.25
C LEU A 145 5.52 -5.59 0.40
N LYS A 146 6.52 -6.24 0.99
CA LYS A 146 7.39 -7.21 0.30
C LYS A 146 6.60 -8.42 -0.19
N ILE A 147 5.71 -8.96 0.64
CA ILE A 147 4.86 -10.08 0.24
C ILE A 147 3.94 -9.62 -0.91
N ALA A 148 3.29 -8.47 -0.79
CA ALA A 148 2.45 -7.93 -1.85
C ALA A 148 3.21 -7.71 -3.17
N ALA A 149 4.44 -7.20 -3.11
CA ALA A 149 5.29 -7.04 -4.29
C ALA A 149 5.57 -8.37 -5.00
N SER A 150 5.81 -9.45 -4.24
CA SER A 150 5.98 -10.78 -4.84
C SER A 150 4.69 -11.34 -5.44
N VAL A 151 3.53 -11.03 -4.86
CA VAL A 151 2.21 -11.40 -5.40
C VAL A 151 1.94 -10.65 -6.70
N VAL A 152 2.17 -9.33 -6.75
CA VAL A 152 1.93 -8.50 -7.94
C VAL A 152 2.91 -8.82 -9.08
N ALA A 153 4.15 -9.22 -8.76
CA ALA A 153 5.14 -9.61 -9.75
C ALA A 153 4.90 -10.99 -10.38
N THR A 154 4.02 -11.81 -9.78
CA THR A 154 3.65 -13.12 -10.33
C THR A 154 2.40 -12.95 -11.21
N PRO A 155 2.46 -13.23 -12.52
CA PRO A 155 1.33 -13.07 -13.44
C PRO A 155 0.17 -14.03 -13.16
#